data_AF-A0A9D6FFL8-F1
#
_entry.id   AF-A0A9D6FFL8-F1
#
_cell.length_a   1.000
_cell.length_b   1.000
_cell.length_c   1.000
_cell.angle_alpha   90.00
_cell.angle_beta   90.00
_cell.angle_gamma   90.00
#
_symmetry.space_group_name_H-M   'P 1'
#
loop_
_entity.id
_entity.type
_entity.pdbx_description
1 polymer ?
#
loop_
_entity_poly.entity_id
_entity_poly.type
_entity_poly.pdbx_seq_one_letter_code
_entity_poly.pdbx_strand_id
1 'polypeptide(L)'
;MDMRRWARVVALVMAVGAQGVFAAGPEVGATAGRIEVGEWVSGEIRGAGAFAGKAVILEFWATWCGPCRAILPHMNTLVEKFASDDVVFVSMTDEDREKVAAYMAKFTMKARVAIDKDGATHQSYGIETIPYLYIIDPTGVVRWRDHPGRLSEELLSQYLKSSASQRFPEASAALPTAMPAPIPPAASAGISVMVNRNSGARPFASEIKEEQGQIVIRMTKQPLAQIVATLLEKPMGNVRFDGAVPAYLLDVLCYASPPMSLEQARRKAAEEVCRTLGVTLNNSSDAIVLSTPSSGK
;
A
#
# COMPACT_ATOMS: atom_id res chain seq x y z
N MET A 1 -32.00 -41.31 -51.39
CA MET A 1 -33.25 -40.59 -50.98
C MET A 1 -33.48 -40.94 -49.52
N ASP A 2 -33.61 -40.04 -48.55
CA ASP A 2 -33.87 -38.60 -48.54
C ASP A 2 -33.55 -38.13 -47.09
N MET A 3 -32.56 -37.28 -46.85
CA MET A 3 -32.64 -35.84 -46.60
C MET A 3 -33.76 -35.36 -45.64
N ARG A 4 -33.33 -34.93 -44.43
CA ARG A 4 -33.98 -33.97 -43.50
C ARG A 4 -35.25 -34.52 -42.80
N ARG A 5 -35.47 -34.37 -41.49
CA ARG A 5 -35.68 -33.09 -40.78
C ARG A 5 -36.12 -33.36 -39.30
N TRP A 6 -35.67 -32.50 -38.37
CA TRP A 6 -36.12 -32.27 -36.96
C TRP A 6 -35.59 -33.23 -35.86
N ALA A 7 -34.45 -32.97 -35.20
CA ALA A 7 -34.15 -31.92 -34.19
C ALA A 7 -34.86 -32.10 -32.83
N ARG A 8 -34.12 -32.64 -31.84
CA ARG A 8 -34.16 -32.29 -30.40
C ARG A 8 -33.14 -33.18 -29.65
N VAL A 9 -31.87 -32.79 -29.68
CA VAL A 9 -30.89 -33.21 -28.67
C VAL A 9 -30.63 -31.98 -27.83
N VAL A 10 -31.25 -31.93 -26.64
CA VAL A 10 -30.92 -30.95 -25.61
C VAL A 10 -29.61 -31.44 -25.00
N ALA A 11 -28.49 -30.97 -25.55
CA ALA A 11 -27.19 -31.11 -24.90
C ALA A 11 -27.16 -30.09 -23.75
N LEU A 12 -27.26 -30.62 -22.54
CA LEU A 12 -27.03 -29.91 -21.29
C LEU A 12 -25.57 -29.43 -21.26
N VAL A 13 -25.33 -28.22 -21.75
CA VAL A 13 -24.07 -27.51 -21.49
C VAL A 13 -24.11 -27.13 -20.01
N MET A 14 -23.42 -27.91 -19.18
CA MET A 14 -23.02 -27.45 -17.87
C MET A 14 -22.14 -26.22 -18.09
N ALA A 15 -22.75 -25.04 -17.93
CA ALA A 15 -22.02 -23.81 -17.71
C ALA A 15 -21.21 -24.02 -16.43
N VAL A 16 -19.93 -24.38 -16.60
CA VAL A 16 -18.93 -24.08 -15.58
C VAL A 16 -18.97 -22.57 -15.48
N GLY A 17 -19.71 -22.08 -14.49
CA GLY A 17 -19.73 -20.68 -14.15
C GLY A 17 -18.29 -20.23 -14.02
N ALA A 18 -17.91 -19.25 -14.83
CA ALA A 18 -16.73 -18.44 -14.55
C ALA A 18 -16.98 -17.80 -13.19
N GLN A 19 -16.59 -18.51 -12.13
CA GLN A 19 -16.40 -17.92 -10.82
C GLN A 19 -15.33 -16.86 -11.06
N GLY A 20 -15.75 -15.60 -10.99
CA GLY A 20 -14.86 -14.46 -11.04
C GLY A 20 -13.83 -14.66 -9.95
N VAL A 21 -12.65 -15.13 -10.35
CA VAL A 21 -11.44 -14.94 -9.59
C VAL A 21 -11.28 -13.42 -9.57
N PHE A 22 -11.53 -12.79 -8.42
CA PHE A 22 -10.99 -11.45 -8.17
C PHE A 22 -9.48 -11.60 -8.33
N ALA A 23 -8.97 -11.24 -9.50
CA ALA A 23 -7.58 -11.43 -9.84
C ALA A 23 -6.77 -10.46 -9.00
N ALA A 24 -5.99 -10.99 -8.06
CA ALA A 24 -4.91 -10.22 -7.46
C ALA A 24 -4.05 -9.62 -8.60
N GLY A 25 -3.62 -8.38 -8.43
CA GLY A 25 -2.80 -7.69 -9.43
C GLY A 25 -1.50 -8.47 -9.74
N PRO A 26 -0.86 -8.21 -10.90
CA PRO A 26 0.33 -8.94 -11.32
C PRO A 26 1.47 -8.83 -10.30
N GLU A 27 1.99 -9.99 -9.86
CA GLU A 27 3.10 -10.05 -8.91
C GLU A 27 4.43 -9.67 -9.57
N VAL A 28 5.43 -9.36 -8.74
CA VAL A 28 6.81 -9.16 -9.23
C VAL A 28 7.29 -10.43 -9.93
N GLY A 29 7.81 -10.27 -11.15
CA GLY A 29 8.25 -11.35 -12.03
C GLY A 29 7.16 -11.85 -13.00
N ALA A 30 5.90 -11.46 -12.81
CA ALA A 30 4.82 -11.80 -13.73
C ALA A 30 4.73 -10.82 -14.92
N THR A 31 4.07 -11.26 -15.99
CA THR A 31 3.67 -10.38 -17.09
C THR A 31 2.70 -9.33 -16.57
N ALA A 32 2.95 -8.08 -16.93
CA ALA A 32 2.15 -6.94 -16.52
C ALA A 32 0.72 -7.04 -17.07
N GLY A 33 -0.21 -6.47 -16.31
CA GLY A 33 -1.61 -6.36 -16.70
C GLY A 33 -1.76 -5.51 -17.95
N ARG A 34 -2.88 -5.69 -18.65
CA ARG A 34 -3.16 -4.84 -19.81
C ARG A 34 -3.35 -3.39 -19.35
N ILE A 35 -2.61 -2.47 -19.98
CA ILE A 35 -2.78 -1.03 -19.81
C ILE A 35 -3.67 -0.52 -20.94
N GLU A 36 -4.90 -0.16 -20.60
CA GLU A 36 -5.84 0.50 -21.50
C GLU A 36 -6.00 1.96 -21.05
N VAL A 37 -5.69 2.88 -21.95
CA VAL A 37 -5.89 4.32 -21.72
C VAL A 37 -7.17 4.72 -22.43
N GLY A 38 -8.18 5.10 -21.66
CA GLY A 38 -9.42 5.66 -22.21
C GLY A 38 -9.17 7.04 -22.80
N GLU A 39 -8.43 7.88 -22.08
CA GLU A 39 -8.13 9.25 -22.52
C GLU A 39 -6.84 9.80 -21.91
N TRP A 40 -6.10 10.64 -22.65
CA TRP A 40 -4.94 11.37 -22.13
C TRP A 40 -5.31 12.81 -21.77
N VAL A 41 -4.98 13.22 -20.55
CA VAL A 41 -5.11 14.61 -20.10
C VAL A 41 -3.86 15.42 -20.44
N SER A 42 -2.68 14.81 -20.31
CA SER A 42 -1.39 15.42 -20.65
C SER A 42 -0.38 14.40 -21.16
N GLY A 43 0.53 14.85 -22.04
CA GLY A 43 1.71 14.07 -22.43
C GLY A 43 1.42 12.79 -23.22
N GLU A 44 0.35 12.79 -24.03
CA GLU A 44 -0.14 11.65 -24.83
C GLU A 44 0.97 10.78 -25.44
N ILE A 45 0.85 9.45 -25.30
CA ILE A 45 1.66 8.47 -26.04
C ILE A 45 0.79 7.89 -27.16
N ARG A 46 1.18 8.14 -28.41
CA ARG A 46 0.43 7.72 -29.60
C ARG A 46 0.93 6.40 -30.17
N GLY A 47 0.00 5.62 -30.73
CA GLY A 47 0.28 4.43 -31.55
C GLY A 47 -0.12 3.10 -30.91
N ALA A 48 -0.44 2.13 -31.76
CA ALA A 48 -0.64 0.74 -31.32
C ALA A 48 0.68 0.20 -30.76
N GLY A 49 0.67 -0.25 -29.51
CA GLY A 49 1.90 -0.67 -28.82
C GLY A 49 2.71 0.47 -28.18
N ALA A 50 2.06 1.57 -27.79
CA ALA A 50 2.65 2.73 -27.12
C ALA A 50 3.66 2.42 -25.99
N PHE A 51 3.52 1.28 -25.32
CA PHE A 51 4.38 0.83 -24.21
C PHE A 51 5.38 -0.27 -24.60
N ALA A 52 5.31 -0.82 -25.82
CA ALA A 52 6.17 -1.91 -26.23
C ALA A 52 7.64 -1.48 -26.29
N GLY A 53 8.52 -2.25 -25.65
CA GLY A 53 9.95 -1.95 -25.60
C GLY A 53 10.33 -0.79 -24.67
N LYS A 54 9.38 -0.25 -23.89
CA LYS A 54 9.62 0.84 -22.93
C LYS A 54 9.49 0.34 -21.51
N ALA A 55 10.31 0.86 -20.61
CA ALA A 55 10.05 0.74 -19.18
C ALA A 55 8.89 1.67 -18.82
N VAL A 56 7.87 1.13 -18.14
CA VAL A 56 6.67 1.87 -17.74
C VAL A 56 6.63 1.98 -16.23
N ILE A 57 6.62 3.21 -15.74
CA ILE A 57 6.36 3.56 -14.34
C ILE A 57 4.89 3.96 -14.27
N LEU A 58 4.04 3.04 -13.82
CA LEU A 58 2.58 3.19 -13.79
C LEU A 58 2.12 3.47 -12.37
N GLU A 59 1.75 4.71 -12.09
CA GLU A 59 1.19 5.17 -10.81
C GLU A 59 -0.34 5.25 -10.90
N PHE A 60 -1.05 4.76 -9.89
CA PHE A 60 -2.49 4.90 -9.71
C PHE A 60 -2.79 5.94 -8.63
N TRP A 61 -3.64 6.92 -8.94
CA TRP A 61 -3.86 8.10 -8.09
C TRP A 61 -5.25 8.72 -8.28
N ALA A 62 -5.58 9.70 -7.43
CA ALA A 62 -6.77 10.53 -7.55
C ALA A 62 -6.56 11.95 -6.98
N THR A 63 -7.32 12.94 -7.46
CA THR A 63 -7.33 14.34 -7.04
C THR A 63 -7.81 14.53 -5.60
N TRP A 64 -8.71 13.66 -5.12
CA TRP A 64 -9.20 13.64 -3.74
C TRP A 64 -8.28 12.87 -2.78
N CYS A 65 -7.33 12.10 -3.31
CA CYS A 65 -6.42 11.27 -2.51
C CYS A 65 -5.34 12.13 -1.85
N GLY A 66 -5.50 12.40 -0.56
CA GLY A 66 -4.55 13.16 0.26
C GLY A 66 -3.09 12.69 0.12
N PRO A 67 -2.78 11.39 0.32
CA PRO A 67 -1.42 10.86 0.18
C PRO A 67 -0.85 10.97 -1.24
N CYS A 68 -1.68 10.81 -2.28
CA CYS A 68 -1.27 10.97 -3.68
C CYS A 68 -0.77 12.40 -3.94
N ARG A 69 -1.47 13.41 -3.41
CA ARG A 69 -1.04 14.81 -3.51
C ARG A 69 0.25 15.09 -2.75
N ALA A 70 0.44 14.44 -1.60
CA ALA A 70 1.63 14.61 -0.78
C ALA A 70 2.90 14.05 -1.47
N ILE A 71 2.76 13.02 -2.32
CA ILE A 71 3.89 12.39 -3.02
C ILE A 71 4.16 12.96 -4.42
N LEU A 72 3.26 13.80 -4.94
CA LEU A 72 3.39 14.42 -6.26
C LEU A 72 4.73 15.17 -6.50
N PRO A 73 5.30 15.93 -5.53
CA PRO A 73 6.63 16.53 -5.71
C PRO A 73 7.76 15.50 -5.91
N HIS A 74 7.71 14.38 -5.19
CA HIS A 74 8.64 13.27 -5.33
C HIS A 74 8.53 12.62 -6.72
N MET A 75 7.30 12.36 -7.17
CA MET A 75 7.05 11.82 -8.51
C MET A 75 7.55 12.76 -9.61
N ASN A 76 7.35 14.07 -9.47
CA ASN A 76 7.89 15.04 -10.42
C ASN A 76 9.43 15.00 -10.49
N THR A 77 10.11 14.86 -9.35
CA THR A 77 11.57 14.74 -9.31
C THR A 77 12.05 13.48 -10.03
N LEU A 78 11.36 12.34 -9.86
CA LEU A 78 11.68 11.11 -10.58
C LEU A 78 11.46 11.26 -12.09
N VAL A 79 10.35 11.88 -12.51
CA VAL A 79 10.08 12.14 -13.93
C VAL A 79 11.19 12.99 -14.54
N GLU A 80 11.59 14.08 -13.87
CA GLU A 80 12.65 14.98 -14.37
C GLU A 80 13.99 14.28 -14.58
N LYS A 81 14.31 13.31 -13.72
CA LYS A 81 15.60 12.62 -13.74
C LYS A 81 15.63 11.43 -14.68
N PHE A 82 14.53 10.70 -14.80
CA PHE A 82 14.51 9.38 -15.44
C PHE A 82 13.64 9.29 -16.68
N ALA A 83 12.72 10.22 -16.90
CA ALA A 83 11.87 10.15 -18.09
C ALA A 83 12.71 10.34 -19.35
N SER A 84 12.49 9.46 -20.33
CA SER A 84 13.14 9.47 -21.62
C SER A 84 12.20 8.86 -22.66
N ASP A 85 12.70 8.67 -23.88
CA ASP A 85 11.94 7.93 -24.90
C ASP A 85 11.75 6.45 -24.52
N ASP A 86 12.67 5.88 -23.73
CA ASP A 86 12.65 4.48 -23.33
C ASP A 86 12.06 4.24 -21.93
N VAL A 87 11.85 5.31 -21.15
CA VAL A 87 11.33 5.26 -19.79
C VAL A 87 10.16 6.23 -19.65
N VAL A 88 8.95 5.69 -19.53
CA VAL A 88 7.72 6.49 -19.50
C VAL A 88 7.04 6.41 -18.14
N PHE A 89 6.67 7.58 -17.62
CA PHE A 89 5.87 7.73 -16.41
C PHE A 89 4.43 8.02 -16.78
N VAL A 90 3.51 7.22 -16.25
CA VAL A 90 2.07 7.33 -16.45
C VAL A 90 1.39 7.42 -15.09
N SER A 91 0.70 8.52 -14.84
CA SER A 91 -0.18 8.70 -13.68
C SER A 91 -1.62 8.43 -14.13
N MET A 92 -2.12 7.24 -13.79
CA MET A 92 -3.42 6.69 -14.13
C MET A 92 -4.46 6.99 -13.05
N THR A 93 -5.65 7.42 -13.46
CA THR A 93 -6.80 7.67 -12.57
C THR A 93 -8.09 7.20 -13.24
N ASP A 94 -9.07 6.80 -12.45
CA ASP A 94 -10.43 6.46 -12.90
C ASP A 94 -11.40 7.67 -12.81
N GLU A 95 -10.87 8.87 -12.49
CA GLU A 95 -11.67 10.10 -12.39
C GLU A 95 -12.00 10.76 -13.74
N ASP A 96 -13.06 11.57 -13.74
CA ASP A 96 -13.48 12.38 -14.88
C ASP A 96 -12.41 13.41 -15.30
N ARG A 97 -12.27 13.64 -16.61
CA ARG A 97 -11.30 14.57 -17.20
C ARG A 97 -11.38 15.96 -16.62
N GLU A 98 -12.58 16.47 -16.40
CA GLU A 98 -12.79 17.83 -15.91
C GLU A 98 -12.21 18.02 -14.50
N LYS A 99 -12.34 17.01 -13.62
CA LYS A 99 -11.77 17.03 -12.27
C LYS A 99 -10.26 17.03 -12.32
N VAL A 100 -9.69 16.15 -13.15
CA VAL A 100 -8.24 16.02 -13.31
C VAL A 100 -7.64 17.30 -13.92
N ALA A 101 -8.26 17.86 -14.96
CA ALA A 101 -7.83 19.11 -15.58
C ALA A 101 -7.89 20.30 -14.61
N ALA A 102 -8.97 20.40 -13.82
CA ALA A 102 -9.09 21.45 -12.80
C ALA A 102 -8.03 21.32 -11.69
N TYR A 103 -7.65 20.10 -11.34
CA TYR A 103 -6.55 19.84 -10.42
C TYR A 103 -5.19 20.25 -11.02
N MET A 104 -4.92 19.85 -12.26
CA MET A 104 -3.66 20.15 -12.96
C MET A 104 -3.47 21.65 -13.25
N ALA A 105 -4.55 22.44 -13.30
CA ALA A 105 -4.46 23.90 -13.37
C ALA A 105 -3.83 24.52 -12.11
N LYS A 106 -3.87 23.81 -10.98
CA LYS A 106 -3.36 24.28 -9.67
C LYS A 106 -2.08 23.56 -9.26
N PHE A 107 -1.88 22.33 -9.71
CA PHE A 107 -0.77 21.47 -9.32
C PHE A 107 -0.04 20.91 -10.53
N THR A 108 1.26 21.13 -10.60
CA THR A 108 2.09 20.67 -11.71
C THR A 108 2.29 19.16 -11.63
N MET A 109 1.83 18.42 -12.64
CA MET A 109 2.17 17.02 -12.84
C MET A 109 3.05 16.89 -14.07
N LYS A 110 4.27 16.36 -13.89
CA LYS A 110 5.23 16.17 -14.99
C LYS A 110 5.07 14.82 -15.69
N ALA A 111 4.52 13.83 -14.98
CA ALA A 111 4.13 12.56 -15.59
C ALA A 111 3.04 12.76 -16.64
N ARG A 112 2.90 11.78 -17.52
CA ARG A 112 1.80 11.74 -18.49
C ARG A 112 0.55 11.30 -17.75
N VAL A 113 -0.53 12.07 -17.85
CA VAL A 113 -1.75 11.80 -17.08
C VAL A 113 -2.79 11.14 -17.97
N ALA A 114 -3.22 9.95 -17.55
CA ALA A 114 -4.15 9.09 -18.26
C ALA A 114 -5.40 8.80 -17.43
N ILE A 115 -6.53 8.67 -18.12
CA ILE A 115 -7.83 8.30 -17.54
C ILE A 115 -8.18 6.88 -17.97
N ASP A 116 -8.47 6.04 -16.99
CA ASP A 116 -9.01 4.70 -17.13
C ASP A 116 -10.54 4.74 -17.04
N LYS A 117 -11.16 5.18 -18.13
CA LYS A 117 -12.59 5.50 -18.19
C LYS A 117 -13.51 4.35 -17.77
N ASP A 118 -13.12 3.12 -18.09
CA ASP A 118 -13.91 1.92 -17.84
C ASP A 118 -13.37 1.11 -16.63
N GLY A 119 -12.34 1.60 -15.95
CA GLY A 119 -11.69 0.91 -14.83
C GLY A 119 -10.92 -0.36 -15.22
N ALA A 120 -10.74 -0.62 -16.52
CA ALA A 120 -10.16 -1.85 -17.03
C ALA A 120 -8.69 -2.02 -16.62
N THR A 121 -7.94 -0.91 -16.56
CA THR A 121 -6.55 -0.93 -16.08
C THR A 121 -6.49 -1.08 -14.55
N HIS A 122 -7.34 -0.39 -13.80
CA HIS A 122 -7.40 -0.55 -12.33
C HIS A 122 -7.73 -2.00 -11.97
N GLN A 123 -8.68 -2.61 -12.69
CA GLN A 123 -9.03 -4.02 -12.49
C GLN A 123 -7.88 -4.96 -12.90
N SER A 124 -7.24 -4.74 -14.05
CA SER A 124 -6.16 -5.62 -14.52
C SER A 124 -4.92 -5.60 -13.62
N TYR A 125 -4.74 -4.53 -12.83
CA TYR A 125 -3.68 -4.38 -11.84
C TYR A 125 -4.15 -4.60 -10.39
N GLY A 126 -5.40 -5.00 -10.17
CA GLY A 126 -5.96 -5.30 -8.84
C GLY A 126 -5.86 -4.11 -7.87
N ILE A 127 -6.15 -2.90 -8.34
CA ILE A 127 -6.01 -1.67 -7.56
C ILE A 127 -7.20 -1.49 -6.63
N GLU A 128 -6.96 -1.68 -5.33
CA GLU A 128 -7.95 -1.45 -4.26
C GLU A 128 -7.58 -0.23 -3.40
N THR A 129 -6.32 0.21 -3.46
CA THR A 129 -5.80 1.31 -2.65
C THR A 129 -4.89 2.19 -3.47
N ILE A 130 -4.94 3.50 -3.23
CA ILE A 130 -4.08 4.51 -3.85
C ILE A 130 -3.38 5.39 -2.79
N PRO A 131 -2.17 5.90 -3.07
CA PRO A 131 -1.43 5.71 -4.31
C PRO A 131 -0.72 4.36 -4.36
N TYR A 132 -0.62 3.80 -5.57
CA TYR A 132 0.04 2.52 -5.82
C TYR A 132 0.82 2.61 -7.13
N LEU A 133 1.98 1.97 -7.23
CA LEU A 133 2.84 2.09 -8.40
C LEU A 133 3.42 0.75 -8.82
N TYR A 134 3.49 0.53 -10.13
CA TYR A 134 4.17 -0.58 -10.77
C TYR A 134 5.36 -0.08 -11.61
N ILE A 135 6.47 -0.81 -11.56
CA ILE A 135 7.57 -0.68 -12.52
C ILE A 135 7.53 -1.89 -13.44
N ILE A 136 7.35 -1.64 -14.72
CA ILE A 136 7.26 -2.65 -15.77
C ILE A 136 8.46 -2.44 -16.68
N ASP A 137 9.18 -3.51 -16.98
CA ASP A 137 10.34 -3.43 -17.86
C ASP A 137 9.94 -3.44 -19.36
N PRO A 138 10.89 -3.19 -20.28
CA PRO A 138 10.64 -3.22 -21.73
C PRO A 138 10.04 -4.52 -22.29
N THR A 139 10.17 -5.63 -21.55
CA THR A 139 9.63 -6.94 -21.93
C THR A 139 8.20 -7.16 -21.42
N GLY A 140 7.64 -6.19 -20.69
CA GLY A 140 6.32 -6.25 -20.11
C GLY A 140 6.27 -7.06 -18.81
N VAL A 141 7.39 -7.20 -18.09
CA VAL A 141 7.44 -7.91 -16.79
C VAL A 141 7.44 -6.92 -15.63
N VAL A 142 6.63 -7.18 -14.61
CA VAL A 142 6.62 -6.39 -13.37
C VAL A 142 7.91 -6.63 -12.59
N ARG A 143 8.65 -5.56 -12.34
CA ARG A 143 9.90 -5.61 -11.55
C ARG A 143 9.73 -5.09 -10.14
N TRP A 144 8.72 -4.26 -9.92
CA TRP A 144 8.44 -3.70 -8.61
C TRP A 144 6.97 -3.27 -8.52
N ARG A 145 6.38 -3.41 -7.33
CA ARG A 145 5.05 -2.91 -7.02
C ARG A 145 4.97 -2.53 -5.53
N ASP A 146 4.59 -1.29 -5.21
CA ASP A 146 4.33 -0.81 -3.85
C ASP A 146 3.79 0.64 -3.91
N HIS A 147 3.63 1.28 -2.76
CA HIS A 147 3.35 2.71 -2.62
C HIS A 147 4.50 3.56 -3.21
N PRO A 148 4.24 4.55 -4.09
CA PRO A 148 5.26 5.34 -4.79
C PRO A 148 6.24 6.09 -3.87
N GLY A 149 5.80 6.43 -2.66
CA GLY A 149 6.69 7.02 -1.64
C GLY A 149 7.84 6.12 -1.16
N ARG A 150 7.86 4.84 -1.53
CA ARG A 150 8.99 3.93 -1.28
C ARG A 150 9.95 3.83 -2.47
N LEU A 151 9.61 4.41 -3.62
CA LEU A 151 10.44 4.37 -4.81
C LEU A 151 11.50 5.47 -4.74
N SER A 152 12.73 5.14 -4.31
CA SER A 152 13.85 6.08 -4.35
C SER A 152 14.50 6.14 -5.73
N GLU A 153 15.32 7.17 -5.97
CA GLU A 153 16.10 7.32 -7.21
C GLU A 153 17.07 6.16 -7.41
N GLU A 154 17.69 5.68 -6.34
CA GLU A 154 18.61 4.55 -6.35
C GLU A 154 17.89 3.26 -6.74
N LEU A 155 16.71 3.04 -6.16
CA LEU A 155 15.89 1.87 -6.44
C LEU A 155 15.41 1.88 -7.89
N LEU A 156 14.91 3.02 -8.38
CA LEU A 156 14.50 3.15 -9.78
C LEU A 156 15.70 2.94 -10.73
N SER A 157 16.86 3.54 -10.41
CA SER A 157 18.10 3.34 -11.17
C SER A 157 18.51 1.88 -11.25
N GLN A 158 18.36 1.12 -10.17
CA GLN A 158 18.66 -0.31 -10.13
C GLN A 158 17.77 -1.08 -11.10
N TYR A 159 16.45 -0.84 -11.06
CA TYR A 159 15.52 -1.50 -11.96
C TYR A 159 15.79 -1.14 -13.42
N LEU A 160 15.99 0.13 -13.74
CA LEU A 160 16.25 0.58 -15.12
C LEU A 160 17.57 0.04 -15.69
N LYS A 161 18.64 -0.05 -14.87
CA LYS A 161 19.92 -0.67 -15.28
C LYS A 161 19.79 -2.19 -15.49
N SER A 162 19.06 -2.87 -14.61
CA SER A 162 18.88 -4.33 -14.70
C SER A 162 18.07 -4.77 -15.93
N SER A 163 17.15 -3.93 -16.41
CA SER A 163 16.39 -4.18 -17.63
C SER A 163 17.22 -4.07 -18.92
N ALA A 164 18.38 -3.41 -18.90
CA ALA A 164 19.26 -3.26 -20.06
C ALA A 164 20.30 -4.39 -20.20
N SER A 165 20.53 -5.20 -19.16
CA SER A 165 21.58 -6.22 -19.11
C SER A 165 21.14 -7.40 -18.24
N GLN A 166 20.62 -8.45 -18.88
CA GLN A 166 20.28 -9.81 -18.39
C GLN A 166 20.33 -10.16 -16.88
N ARG A 167 19.25 -10.86 -16.48
CA ARG A 167 19.03 -11.76 -15.31
C ARG A 167 19.04 -11.10 -13.92
N PHE A 168 17.84 -10.98 -13.36
CA PHE A 168 17.59 -10.58 -11.98
C PHE A 168 18.13 -11.65 -11.01
N PRO A 169 18.96 -11.29 -10.02
CA PRO A 169 19.09 -12.12 -8.84
C PRO A 169 17.75 -12.13 -8.09
N GLU A 170 17.29 -13.32 -7.69
CA GLU A 170 16.21 -13.43 -6.71
C GLU A 170 16.54 -12.58 -5.48
N ALA A 171 15.50 -11.98 -4.91
CA ALA A 171 15.54 -11.03 -3.81
C ALA A 171 16.65 -11.33 -2.79
N SER A 172 17.71 -10.52 -2.81
CA SER A 172 18.79 -10.59 -1.82
C SER A 172 18.89 -9.27 -1.05
N ALA A 173 18.25 -9.28 0.11
CA ALA A 173 18.65 -8.66 1.37
C ALA A 173 19.65 -7.49 1.34
N ALA A 174 19.15 -6.25 1.41
CA ALA A 174 19.60 -5.20 2.35
C ALA A 174 18.77 -3.91 2.15
N LEU A 175 18.14 -3.40 3.22
CA LEU A 175 17.35 -2.16 3.24
C LEU A 175 18.07 -1.08 4.09
N PRO A 176 18.06 0.20 3.68
CA PRO A 176 18.54 1.31 4.51
C PRO A 176 17.53 1.70 5.62
N THR A 177 18.05 2.35 6.66
CA THR A 177 17.63 2.30 8.07
C THR A 177 16.78 3.48 8.59
N ALA A 178 16.17 4.34 7.77
CA ALA A 178 15.52 5.58 8.28
C ALA A 178 13.97 5.50 8.41
N MET A 179 13.42 6.00 9.52
CA MET A 179 11.97 6.10 9.83
C MET A 179 11.36 7.40 9.28
N PRO A 180 10.03 7.44 9.02
CA PRO A 180 9.34 8.68 8.65
C PRO A 180 9.41 9.74 9.76
N ALA A 181 9.37 11.00 9.33
CA ALA A 181 9.53 12.21 10.14
C ALA A 181 8.38 12.45 11.17
N PRO A 182 8.57 13.34 12.17
CA PRO A 182 7.62 13.56 13.26
C PRO A 182 6.28 14.14 12.75
N ILE A 183 5.18 13.71 13.37
CA ILE A 183 3.85 14.30 13.18
C ILE A 183 3.87 15.73 13.79
N PRO A 184 3.47 16.79 13.07
CA PRO A 184 3.46 18.14 13.62
C PRO A 184 2.53 18.24 14.83
N PRO A 185 2.83 19.11 15.81
CA PRO A 185 2.01 19.27 17.01
C PRO A 185 0.65 19.86 16.63
N ALA A 186 -0.36 19.00 16.49
CA ALA A 186 -1.74 19.46 16.45
C ALA A 186 -2.12 19.94 17.86
N ALA A 187 -2.56 21.18 17.95
CA ALA A 187 -3.00 21.84 19.16
C ALA A 187 -4.19 21.12 19.82
N SER A 188 -3.92 20.09 20.61
CA SER A 188 -4.74 19.63 21.73
C SER A 188 -3.91 18.64 22.56
N ALA A 189 -3.91 18.78 23.87
CA ALA A 189 -3.26 17.81 24.76
C ALA A 189 -3.89 16.43 24.56
N GLY A 190 -3.15 15.49 23.98
CA GLY A 190 -3.71 14.20 23.57
C GLY A 190 -2.64 13.20 23.18
N ILE A 191 -3.07 11.95 23.00
CA ILE A 191 -2.26 10.87 22.45
C ILE A 191 -2.74 10.56 21.04
N SER A 192 -1.81 10.45 20.10
CA SER A 192 -2.07 9.96 18.74
C SER A 192 -1.40 8.62 18.58
N VAL A 193 -2.13 7.62 18.10
CA VAL A 193 -1.63 6.27 17.86
C VAL A 193 -1.87 5.90 16.42
N MET A 194 -0.82 5.50 15.73
CA MET A 194 -0.88 4.95 14.39
C MET A 194 -0.62 3.44 14.49
N VAL A 195 -1.54 2.63 13.98
CA VAL A 195 -1.41 1.17 13.90
C VAL A 195 -1.43 0.77 12.44
N ASN A 196 -0.31 0.30 11.90
CA ASN A 196 -0.22 -0.20 10.54
C ASN A 196 -0.31 -1.73 10.54
N ARG A 197 -1.26 -2.26 9.76
CA ARG A 197 -1.46 -3.69 9.55
C ARG A 197 -0.71 -4.08 8.26
N ASN A 198 0.21 -5.05 8.36
CA ASN A 198 0.95 -5.61 7.22
C ASN A 198 2.00 -4.68 6.58
N SER A 199 2.86 -4.06 7.40
CA SER A 199 3.90 -3.12 6.94
C SER A 199 5.12 -3.82 6.31
N GLY A 200 5.47 -3.39 5.09
CA GLY A 200 6.48 -4.04 4.23
C GLY A 200 7.96 -3.99 4.65
N ALA A 201 8.45 -3.27 5.69
CA ALA A 201 9.90 -3.30 6.02
C ALA A 201 10.37 -2.71 7.39
N ARG A 202 11.01 -3.58 8.22
CA ARG A 202 12.17 -3.41 9.15
C ARG A 202 12.35 -4.67 10.05
N PRO A 203 13.50 -4.90 10.71
CA PRO A 203 13.65 -5.92 11.76
C PRO A 203 12.89 -5.52 13.05
N PHE A 204 12.69 -6.47 13.99
CA PHE A 204 12.04 -6.23 15.29
C PHE A 204 12.74 -5.08 16.03
N ALA A 205 12.03 -3.96 16.28
CA ALA A 205 12.56 -2.84 17.05
C ALA A 205 11.47 -2.23 17.95
N SER A 206 11.85 -1.90 19.18
CA SER A 206 11.03 -1.19 20.15
C SER A 206 11.84 -0.06 20.77
N GLU A 207 11.33 1.17 20.72
CA GLU A 207 12.02 2.37 21.19
C GLU A 207 11.02 3.30 21.88
N ILE A 208 11.41 3.86 23.03
CA ILE A 208 10.60 4.78 23.83
C ILE A 208 11.48 5.97 24.21
N LYS A 209 11.15 7.17 23.73
CA LYS A 209 11.95 8.38 23.93
C LYS A 209 11.06 9.61 24.11
N GLU A 210 11.59 10.62 24.79
CA GLU A 210 11.01 11.96 24.81
C GLU A 210 11.78 12.85 23.83
N GLU A 211 11.09 13.41 22.84
CA GLU A 211 11.66 14.24 21.79
C GLU A 211 10.85 15.55 21.69
N GLN A 212 11.51 16.70 21.81
CA GLN A 212 10.89 18.02 21.62
C GLN A 212 9.62 18.24 22.47
N GLY A 213 9.61 17.73 23.70
CA GLY A 213 8.45 17.81 24.59
C GLY A 213 7.34 16.81 24.28
N GLN A 214 7.53 15.89 23.34
CA GLN A 214 6.60 14.80 23.04
C GLN A 214 7.17 13.46 23.50
N ILE A 215 6.31 12.58 24.03
CA ILE A 215 6.64 11.19 24.26
C ILE A 215 6.39 10.42 22.97
N VAL A 216 7.42 9.78 22.43
CA VAL A 216 7.38 8.95 21.22
C VAL A 216 7.59 7.50 21.59
N ILE A 217 6.63 6.63 21.26
CA ILE A 217 6.72 5.18 21.44
C ILE A 217 6.62 4.50 20.08
N ARG A 218 7.62 3.71 19.74
CA ARG A 218 7.74 3.03 18.45
C ARG A 218 7.90 1.54 18.67
N MET A 219 7.04 0.75 18.03
CA MET A 219 7.07 -0.71 18.07
C MET A 219 6.83 -1.23 16.66
N THR A 220 7.81 -1.89 16.04
CA THR A 220 7.70 -2.35 14.65
C THR A 220 7.70 -3.87 14.54
N LYS A 221 6.80 -4.39 13.68
CA LYS A 221 6.53 -5.81 13.42
C LYS A 221 6.40 -6.65 14.69
N GLN A 222 5.80 -6.09 15.73
CA GLN A 222 5.58 -6.81 16.99
C GLN A 222 4.21 -7.51 16.94
N PRO A 223 4.09 -8.75 17.47
CA PRO A 223 2.80 -9.34 17.75
C PRO A 223 1.95 -8.42 18.62
N LEU A 224 0.64 -8.34 18.40
CA LEU A 224 -0.26 -7.54 19.26
C LEU A 224 -0.03 -7.82 20.76
N ALA A 225 0.15 -9.08 21.11
CA ALA A 225 0.50 -9.53 22.46
C ALA A 225 1.71 -8.79 23.05
N GLN A 226 2.77 -8.71 22.26
CA GLN A 226 4.06 -8.12 22.61
C GLN A 226 3.96 -6.59 22.69
N ILE A 227 3.15 -5.98 21.84
CA ILE A 227 2.87 -4.54 21.89
C ILE A 227 2.22 -4.16 23.22
N VAL A 228 1.15 -4.87 23.57
CA VAL A 228 0.40 -4.59 24.80
C VAL A 228 1.26 -4.88 26.03
N ALA A 229 2.03 -5.98 26.04
CA ALA A 229 2.92 -6.31 27.16
C ALA A 229 3.98 -5.23 27.41
N THR A 230 4.66 -4.80 26.36
CA THR A 230 5.71 -3.78 26.46
C THR A 230 5.14 -2.42 26.88
N LEU A 231 3.98 -2.02 26.32
CA LEU A 231 3.33 -0.76 26.70
C LEU A 231 2.90 -0.77 28.16
N LEU A 232 2.35 -1.88 28.66
CA LEU A 232 1.90 -2.00 30.05
C LEU A 232 3.00 -2.43 31.03
N GLU A 233 4.25 -2.55 30.56
CA GLU A 233 5.42 -3.02 31.33
C GLU A 233 5.18 -4.34 32.07
N LYS A 234 4.53 -5.31 31.40
CA LYS A 234 4.25 -6.64 31.94
C LYS A 234 5.09 -7.71 31.24
N PRO A 235 5.47 -8.79 31.95
CA PRO A 235 6.08 -9.96 31.34
C PRO A 235 5.17 -10.59 30.28
N MET A 236 5.76 -11.05 29.18
CA MET A 236 5.02 -11.69 28.09
C MET A 236 4.23 -12.93 28.51
N GLY A 237 4.75 -13.73 29.43
CA GLY A 237 4.07 -14.92 29.95
C GLY A 237 2.75 -14.63 30.68
N ASN A 238 2.48 -13.36 30.99
CA ASN A 238 1.28 -12.92 31.69
C ASN A 238 0.23 -12.35 30.74
N VAL A 239 0.47 -12.38 29.42
CA VAL A 239 -0.51 -11.99 28.41
C VAL A 239 -1.25 -13.21 27.90
N ARG A 240 -2.57 -13.18 27.99
CA ARG A 240 -3.46 -14.26 27.52
C ARG A 240 -4.40 -13.70 26.48
N PHE A 241 -4.62 -14.47 25.41
CA PHE A 241 -5.68 -14.20 24.44
C PHE A 241 -6.84 -15.13 24.71
N ASP A 242 -7.99 -14.54 25.02
CA ASP A 242 -9.25 -15.25 25.22
C ASP A 242 -10.08 -15.11 23.93
N GLY A 243 -9.88 -16.06 23.01
CA GLY A 243 -10.45 -16.05 21.66
C GLY A 243 -9.53 -16.71 20.62
N ALA A 244 -9.91 -16.60 19.34
CA ALA A 244 -9.03 -17.01 18.25
C ALA A 244 -7.80 -16.11 18.22
N VAL A 245 -6.61 -16.68 18.36
CA VAL A 245 -5.35 -15.92 18.41
C VAL A 245 -5.09 -15.31 17.03
N PRO A 246 -5.13 -13.98 16.88
CA PRO A 246 -4.85 -13.38 15.60
C PRO A 246 -3.34 -13.21 15.40
N ALA A 247 -2.84 -13.65 14.25
CA ALA A 247 -1.44 -13.50 13.87
C ALA A 247 -1.15 -12.07 13.35
N TYR A 248 -1.33 -11.06 14.20
CA TYR A 248 -1.09 -9.66 13.83
C TYR A 248 0.36 -9.25 14.08
N LEU A 249 1.10 -8.95 13.01
CA LEU A 249 2.35 -8.18 13.08
C LEU A 249 2.03 -6.73 12.77
N LEU A 250 2.33 -5.84 13.72
CA LEU A 250 1.90 -4.45 13.68
C LEU A 250 3.11 -3.51 13.79
N ASP A 251 3.04 -2.40 13.04
CA ASP A 251 3.84 -1.22 13.36
C ASP A 251 2.96 -0.22 14.10
N VAL A 252 3.33 0.04 15.35
CA VAL A 252 2.66 0.97 16.24
C VAL A 252 3.58 2.14 16.53
N LEU A 253 3.06 3.34 16.28
CA LEU A 253 3.75 4.59 16.57
C LEU A 253 2.81 5.50 17.35
N CYS A 254 3.24 5.89 18.55
CA CYS A 254 2.46 6.72 19.47
C CYS A 254 3.18 8.03 19.75
N TYR A 255 2.42 9.12 19.81
CA TYR A 255 2.87 10.45 20.19
C TYR A 255 1.97 10.98 21.30
N ALA A 256 2.54 11.41 22.42
CA ALA A 256 1.81 12.12 23.47
C ALA A 256 2.47 13.46 23.76
N SER A 257 1.66 14.49 24.00
CA SER A 257 2.14 15.83 24.38
C SER A 257 1.93 16.12 25.87
N PRO A 258 2.65 17.08 26.47
CA PRO A 258 2.54 17.42 27.89
C PRO A 258 1.13 17.93 28.22
N PRO A 259 0.67 17.81 29.49
CA PRO A 259 1.41 17.37 30.68
C PRO A 259 1.35 15.86 30.97
N MET A 260 1.16 15.00 29.95
CA MET A 260 1.01 13.56 30.14
C MET A 260 2.32 12.87 30.58
N SER A 261 2.27 12.00 31.60
CA SER A 261 3.43 11.19 31.98
C SER A 261 3.66 10.01 31.01
N LEU A 262 4.88 9.45 31.00
CA LEU A 262 5.22 8.28 30.18
C LEU A 262 4.31 7.08 30.48
N GLU A 263 3.98 6.85 31.75
CA GLU A 263 3.06 5.79 32.19
C GLU A 263 1.65 6.01 31.63
N GLN A 264 1.12 7.25 31.73
CA GLN A 264 -0.19 7.60 31.20
C GLN A 264 -0.23 7.47 29.67
N ALA A 265 0.83 7.89 28.98
CA ALA A 265 0.95 7.79 27.53
C ALA A 265 0.95 6.33 27.08
N ARG A 266 1.76 5.48 27.72
CA ARG A 266 1.83 4.04 27.44
C ARG A 266 0.49 3.33 27.65
N ARG A 267 -0.19 3.62 28.76
CA ARG A 267 -1.47 3.00 29.06
C ARG A 267 -2.55 3.40 28.05
N LYS A 268 -2.69 4.70 27.76
CA LYS A 268 -3.64 5.16 26.74
C LYS A 268 -3.29 4.61 25.35
N ALA A 269 -2.01 4.46 25.03
CA ALA A 269 -1.58 3.85 23.77
C ALA A 269 -2.06 2.40 23.67
N ALA A 270 -1.86 1.59 24.71
CA ALA A 270 -2.30 0.20 24.71
C ALA A 270 -3.82 0.08 24.53
N GLU A 271 -4.58 0.93 25.21
CA GLU A 271 -6.05 1.01 25.10
C GLU A 271 -6.49 1.41 23.67
N GLU A 272 -5.82 2.40 23.07
CA GLU A 272 -6.11 2.86 21.70
C GLU A 272 -5.78 1.79 20.64
N VAL A 273 -4.64 1.11 20.77
CA VAL A 273 -4.25 -0.02 19.91
C VAL A 273 -5.31 -1.11 19.97
N CYS A 274 -5.70 -1.52 21.18
CA CYS A 274 -6.71 -2.57 21.37
C CYS A 274 -8.06 -2.16 20.77
N ARG A 275 -8.51 -0.92 21.03
CA ARG A 275 -9.75 -0.38 20.46
C ARG A 275 -9.72 -0.36 18.93
N THR A 276 -8.63 0.11 18.33
CA THR A 276 -8.43 0.15 16.87
C THR A 276 -8.47 -1.23 16.23
N LEU A 277 -8.10 -2.27 16.97
CA LEU A 277 -8.09 -3.66 16.51
C LEU A 277 -9.35 -4.45 16.89
N GLY A 278 -10.31 -3.81 17.57
CA GLY A 278 -11.53 -4.49 18.04
C GLY A 278 -11.26 -5.53 19.13
N VAL A 279 -10.17 -5.37 19.89
CA VAL A 279 -9.80 -6.25 21.01
C VAL A 279 -10.05 -5.52 22.32
N THR A 280 -10.57 -6.23 23.32
CA THR A 280 -10.80 -5.69 24.66
C THR A 280 -9.57 -5.94 25.53
N LEU A 281 -9.11 -4.90 26.24
CA LEU A 281 -7.99 -4.96 27.16
C LEU A 281 -8.48 -5.05 28.61
N ASN A 282 -8.35 -6.22 29.22
CA ASN A 282 -8.61 -6.44 30.63
C ASN A 282 -7.29 -6.56 31.39
N ASN A 283 -6.96 -5.54 32.18
CA ASN A 283 -5.70 -5.47 32.92
C ASN A 283 -5.94 -5.70 34.42
N SER A 284 -5.37 -6.75 34.98
CA SER A 284 -5.33 -7.04 36.42
C SER A 284 -3.90 -6.86 36.96
N SER A 285 -3.72 -6.88 38.28
CA SER A 285 -2.37 -6.79 38.88
C SER A 285 -1.43 -7.88 38.33
N ASP A 286 -1.97 -9.05 38.01
CA ASP A 286 -1.18 -10.26 37.78
C ASP A 286 -1.16 -10.71 36.30
N ALA A 287 -2.15 -10.30 35.50
CA ALA A 287 -2.26 -10.70 34.09
C ALA A 287 -2.95 -9.66 33.19
N ILE A 288 -2.58 -9.66 31.92
CA ILE A 288 -3.25 -8.96 30.84
C ILE A 288 -4.07 -9.97 30.03
N VAL A 289 -5.37 -9.75 29.93
CA VAL A 289 -6.27 -10.57 29.13
C VAL A 289 -6.76 -9.75 27.94
N LEU A 290 -6.51 -10.26 26.74
CA LEU A 290 -6.97 -9.70 25.48
C LEU A 290 -8.10 -10.56 24.94
N SER A 291 -9.30 -9.98 24.86
CA SER A 291 -10.50 -10.70 24.44
C SER A 291 -11.03 -10.14 23.14
N THR A 292 -11.28 -10.99 22.14
CA THR A 292 -12.11 -10.58 21.00
C THR A 292 -13.58 -10.67 21.42
N PRO A 293 -14.49 -9.88 20.83
CA PRO A 293 -15.91 -10.12 20.99
C PRO A 293 -16.17 -11.60 20.67
N SER A 294 -16.73 -12.36 21.62
CA SER A 294 -17.12 -13.74 21.32
C SER A 294 -18.09 -13.66 20.14
N SER A 295 -17.90 -14.48 19.12
CA SER A 295 -18.97 -14.78 18.17
C SER A 295 -20.10 -15.43 18.96
N GLY A 296 -20.92 -14.60 19.59
CA GLY A 296 -22.12 -15.00 20.30
C GLY A 296 -23.06 -15.63 19.29
N LYS A 297 -23.49 -16.84 19.62
CA LYS A 297 -24.60 -17.57 19.02
C LYS A 297 -25.83 -16.71 18.84
#